data_AF-A0A7X6P8T2-F1
#
_entry.id   AF-A0A7X6P8T2-F1
#
_cell.length_a   1.000
_cell.length_b   1.000
_cell.length_c   1.000
_cell.angle_alpha   90.00
_cell.angle_beta   90.00
_cell.angle_gamma   90.00
#
_symmetry.space_group_name_H-M   'P 1'
#
loop_
_entity.id
_entity.type
_entity.pdbx_description
1 polymer ?
#
loop_
_entity_poly.entity_id
_entity_poly.type
_entity_poly.pdbx_seq_one_letter_code
_entity_poly.pdbx_strand_id
1 'polypeptide(L)'
;MKKWMIIVLAVSLVLISCASNKKEVQPEQVQKAEVTTKVAILPLKALDSSSHYITKILTVRDLELTFNKYPNYTLLDMDETAAVFKESGYPDVEDLEKEEIDNLAKQLGADVIIIATVSETSSDLFNITMRIYSTVSTDLKQISFNVGKEKTARWKELEESMMKELDDFVSNEIDKLFNIAANHFNNGNYTTAEQLLKQVIALKPEKVDAYYFLGNTYVKLEKNDLAEEYFLKALEIQPDHQPTIIALIDLYDKTNQPMKRIPLMEKIAELSQDAETWFAVGNLYNQLDNKEKAKESYLKALAIDPEFSGAVVNLSIILYDEGNYGEAIPYLEKAFEEAPDNTFIAARLATAYQKSGRTQEAIDKYENVLIKDPNNIQAYLNLISIYRSMGNNAKAIEKINALKKVAPDNPYAYLNLAAIYLEQGKLNDAETNANITIGK
;
A
#
# COMPACT_ATOMS: atom_id res chain seq x y z
N MET A 1 31.62 -55.01 -2.15
CA MET A 1 32.68 -54.41 -1.32
C MET A 1 32.80 -52.93 -1.67
N LYS A 2 32.65 -52.05 -0.64
CA LYS A 2 33.04 -50.62 -0.52
C LYS A 2 32.75 -49.69 -1.72
N LYS A 3 31.70 -48.84 -1.63
CA LYS A 3 31.76 -47.41 -1.22
C LYS A 3 32.99 -46.68 -1.79
N TRP A 4 32.77 -45.61 -2.56
CA TRP A 4 33.24 -44.25 -2.25
C TRP A 4 32.54 -43.21 -3.13
N MET A 5 32.50 -42.01 -2.59
CA MET A 5 31.62 -40.87 -2.84
C MET A 5 32.28 -39.83 -3.77
N ILE A 6 31.43 -39.08 -4.47
CA ILE A 6 31.47 -37.62 -4.68
C ILE A 6 32.43 -37.01 -5.75
N ILE A 7 31.74 -36.46 -6.78
CA ILE A 7 31.76 -35.10 -7.37
C ILE A 7 33.09 -34.53 -7.94
N VAL A 8 32.90 -33.86 -9.08
CA VAL A 8 33.36 -32.53 -9.53
C VAL A 8 34.26 -32.51 -10.76
N LEU A 9 33.89 -31.58 -11.66
CA LEU A 9 34.71 -30.66 -12.45
C LEU A 9 34.84 -30.93 -13.95
N ALA A 10 34.13 -30.06 -14.67
CA ALA A 10 34.53 -29.52 -15.96
C ALA A 10 36.00 -29.09 -15.96
N VAL A 11 36.67 -29.24 -17.10
CA VAL A 11 37.27 -28.14 -17.89
C VAL A 11 38.19 -28.71 -18.99
N SER A 12 37.90 -28.25 -20.22
CA SER A 12 38.75 -28.10 -21.40
C SER A 12 39.49 -29.31 -22.01
N LEU A 13 39.21 -29.55 -23.31
CA LEU A 13 40.28 -29.50 -24.30
C LEU A 13 39.76 -29.16 -25.70
N VAL A 14 40.49 -28.21 -26.28
CA VAL A 14 40.38 -27.59 -27.59
C VAL A 14 40.56 -28.61 -28.71
N LEU A 15 39.74 -28.53 -29.77
CA LEU A 15 40.21 -28.87 -31.11
C LEU A 15 39.81 -27.77 -32.11
N ILE A 16 40.88 -27.15 -32.61
CA ILE A 16 40.91 -26.21 -33.73
C ILE A 16 40.42 -26.95 -34.98
N SER A 17 39.42 -26.38 -35.64
CA SER A 17 39.19 -26.60 -37.06
C SER A 17 38.91 -25.24 -37.68
N CYS A 18 39.88 -24.75 -38.43
CA CYS A 18 39.73 -23.63 -39.35
C CYS A 18 38.75 -24.06 -40.45
N ALA A 19 37.50 -23.63 -40.35
CA ALA A 19 36.60 -23.53 -41.49
C ALA A 19 35.83 -22.22 -41.34
N SER A 20 36.08 -21.31 -42.28
CA SER A 20 35.38 -20.04 -42.42
C SER A 20 33.89 -20.28 -42.68
N ASN A 21 33.11 -20.46 -41.63
CA ASN A 21 31.67 -20.26 -41.66
C ASN A 21 31.40 -18.97 -40.91
N LYS A 22 31.02 -17.92 -41.65
CA LYS A 22 30.29 -16.79 -41.08
C LYS A 22 29.07 -17.39 -40.38
N LYS A 23 29.15 -17.61 -39.07
CA LYS A 23 27.95 -17.73 -38.26
C LYS A 23 27.28 -16.37 -38.34
N GLU A 24 26.28 -16.26 -39.21
CA GLU A 24 25.21 -15.29 -39.00
C GLU A 24 24.71 -15.56 -37.58
N VAL A 25 25.11 -14.67 -36.66
CA VAL A 25 24.45 -14.56 -35.38
C VAL A 25 23.02 -14.18 -35.74
N GLN A 26 22.10 -15.14 -35.71
CA GLN A 26 20.69 -14.82 -35.81
C GLN A 26 20.41 -13.81 -34.70
N PRO A 27 19.84 -12.63 -35.01
CA PRO A 27 19.53 -11.65 -33.98
C PRO A 27 18.65 -12.33 -32.93
N GLU A 28 18.99 -12.18 -31.65
CA GLU A 28 18.18 -12.68 -30.54
C GLU A 28 16.73 -12.23 -30.78
N GLN A 29 15.83 -13.20 -30.91
CA GLN A 29 14.41 -12.90 -31.08
C GLN A 29 13.93 -12.31 -29.75
N VAL A 30 13.67 -11.00 -29.74
CA VAL A 30 13.06 -10.32 -28.60
C VAL A 30 11.66 -10.89 -28.43
N GLN A 31 11.38 -11.47 -27.26
CA GLN A 31 10.04 -11.96 -26.95
C GLN A 31 9.08 -10.77 -26.90
N LYS A 32 8.09 -10.75 -27.80
CA LYS A 32 7.07 -9.68 -27.85
C LYS A 32 6.21 -9.73 -26.59
N ALA A 33 5.74 -8.56 -26.17
CA ALA A 33 4.74 -8.44 -25.11
C ALA A 33 3.43 -9.13 -25.54
N GLU A 34 2.65 -9.59 -24.57
CA GLU A 34 1.35 -10.24 -24.83
C GLU A 34 0.36 -9.29 -25.52
N VAL A 35 0.46 -8.01 -25.21
CA VAL A 35 -0.25 -6.93 -25.90
C VAL A 35 0.76 -5.90 -26.37
N THR A 36 0.64 -5.49 -27.63
CA THR A 36 1.55 -4.54 -28.27
C THR A 36 0.76 -3.42 -28.93
N THR A 37 1.31 -2.21 -28.98
CA THR A 37 0.84 -1.16 -29.86
C THR A 37 1.10 -1.53 -31.32
N LYS A 38 0.05 -1.68 -32.11
CA LYS A 38 0.12 -1.94 -33.54
C LYS A 38 0.40 -0.66 -34.30
N VAL A 39 1.54 -0.60 -34.98
CA VAL A 39 1.99 0.57 -35.73
C VAL A 39 1.91 0.25 -37.21
N ALA A 40 1.14 1.04 -37.96
CA ALA A 40 1.21 1.05 -39.41
C ALA A 40 2.09 2.21 -39.87
N ILE A 41 3.01 1.94 -40.79
CA ILE A 41 3.76 2.99 -41.50
C ILE A 41 3.21 3.03 -42.91
N LEU A 42 2.59 4.15 -43.31
CA LEU A 42 2.13 4.33 -44.68
C LEU A 42 3.33 4.45 -45.65
N PRO A 43 3.14 4.24 -46.97
CA PRO A 43 4.23 4.33 -47.93
C PRO A 43 5.08 5.60 -47.77
N LEU A 44 6.40 5.43 -47.60
CA LEU A 44 7.32 6.56 -47.46
C LEU A 44 7.38 7.37 -48.75
N LYS A 45 7.07 8.65 -48.68
CA LYS A 45 7.13 9.57 -49.82
C LYS A 45 8.53 10.17 -49.97
N ALA A 46 9.20 9.90 -51.08
CA ALA A 46 10.42 10.62 -51.45
C ALA A 46 10.06 11.94 -52.13
N LEU A 47 10.57 13.07 -51.61
CA LEU A 47 10.30 14.41 -52.15
C LEU A 47 11.24 14.81 -53.29
N ASP A 48 12.32 14.05 -53.49
CA ASP A 48 13.30 14.24 -54.55
C ASP A 48 13.85 12.89 -55.06
N SER A 49 14.53 12.92 -56.20
CA SER A 49 15.08 11.70 -56.82
C SER A 49 16.14 11.02 -55.98
N SER A 50 16.94 11.78 -55.22
CA SER A 50 18.05 11.26 -54.41
C SER A 50 17.53 10.49 -53.20
N SER A 51 16.40 10.91 -52.64
CA SER A 51 15.76 10.32 -51.46
C SER A 51 15.15 8.94 -51.69
N HIS A 52 14.90 8.54 -52.94
CA HIS A 52 14.38 7.21 -53.29
C HIS A 52 15.29 6.07 -52.82
N TYR A 53 16.59 6.31 -52.77
CA TYR A 53 17.56 5.34 -52.27
C TYR A 53 17.33 5.06 -50.78
N ILE A 54 17.16 6.11 -49.97
CA ILE A 54 16.96 5.97 -48.52
C ILE A 54 15.56 5.42 -48.22
N THR A 55 14.51 5.88 -48.89
CA THR A 55 13.15 5.35 -48.65
C THR A 55 13.10 3.84 -48.84
N LYS A 56 13.71 3.32 -49.92
CA LYS A 56 13.79 1.88 -50.19
C LYS A 56 14.56 1.11 -49.11
N ILE A 57 15.64 1.69 -48.59
CA ILE A 57 16.45 1.05 -47.54
C ILE A 57 15.68 0.98 -46.21
N LEU A 58 14.94 2.05 -45.89
CA LEU A 58 14.11 2.12 -44.70
C LEU A 58 12.99 1.08 -44.76
N THR A 59 12.25 1.01 -45.87
CA THR A 59 11.10 0.11 -46.02
C THR A 59 11.48 -1.35 -46.14
N VAL A 60 12.53 -1.69 -46.90
CA VAL A 60 12.87 -3.10 -47.15
C VAL A 60 13.51 -3.77 -45.93
N ARG A 61 14.10 -3.00 -45.01
CA ARG A 61 14.92 -3.60 -43.96
C ARG A 61 14.95 -2.83 -42.65
N ASP A 62 15.27 -1.55 -42.69
CA ASP A 62 15.75 -0.89 -41.47
C ASP A 62 14.62 -0.60 -40.47
N LEU A 63 13.40 -0.27 -40.92
CA LEU A 63 12.26 -0.07 -40.03
C LEU A 63 11.86 -1.37 -39.32
N GLU A 64 11.68 -2.45 -40.06
CA GLU A 64 11.33 -3.76 -39.48
C GLU A 64 12.37 -4.22 -38.45
N LEU A 65 13.66 -4.13 -38.79
CA LEU A 65 14.73 -4.50 -37.85
C LEU A 65 14.79 -3.59 -36.62
N THR A 66 14.41 -2.31 -36.76
CA THR A 66 14.32 -1.39 -35.63
C THR A 66 13.17 -1.82 -34.72
N PHE A 67 11.95 -1.99 -35.24
CA PHE A 67 10.78 -2.40 -34.46
C PHE A 67 10.91 -3.78 -33.80
N ASN A 68 11.67 -4.70 -34.40
CA ASN A 68 11.95 -6.01 -33.80
C ASN A 68 12.73 -5.95 -32.49
N LYS A 69 13.43 -4.82 -32.22
CA LYS A 69 14.11 -4.61 -30.93
C LYS A 69 13.18 -4.17 -29.81
N TYR A 70 11.95 -3.74 -30.13
CA TYR A 70 11.03 -3.17 -29.16
C TYR A 70 9.86 -4.14 -28.90
N PRO A 71 9.76 -4.72 -27.70
CA PRO A 71 8.79 -5.78 -27.41
C PRO A 71 7.34 -5.27 -27.37
N ASN A 72 7.13 -3.98 -27.11
CA ASN A 72 5.82 -3.37 -26.91
C ASN A 72 5.14 -2.94 -28.21
N TYR A 73 5.82 -3.07 -29.35
CA TYR A 73 5.29 -2.66 -30.66
C TYR A 73 5.18 -3.83 -31.60
N THR A 74 4.13 -3.84 -32.41
CA THR A 74 4.03 -4.69 -33.59
C THR A 74 3.97 -3.77 -34.80
N LEU A 75 5.02 -3.80 -35.63
CA LEU A 75 4.97 -3.17 -36.95
C LEU A 75 4.07 -4.02 -37.85
N LEU A 76 3.00 -3.42 -38.36
CA LEU A 76 2.15 -4.06 -39.35
C LEU A 76 2.90 -4.21 -40.68
N ASP A 77 2.52 -5.23 -41.45
CA ASP A 77 3.19 -5.55 -42.71
C ASP A 77 3.20 -4.33 -43.65
N MET A 78 4.39 -3.92 -44.10
CA MET A 78 4.56 -2.71 -44.89
C MET A 78 4.04 -2.85 -46.33
N ASP A 79 3.97 -4.07 -46.87
CA ASP A 79 3.39 -4.31 -48.19
C ASP A 79 1.84 -4.32 -48.11
N GLU A 80 1.28 -4.88 -47.04
CA GLU A 80 -0.17 -4.84 -46.76
C GLU A 80 -0.65 -3.41 -46.50
N THR A 81 0.05 -2.65 -45.67
CA THR A 81 -0.27 -1.24 -45.42
C THR A 81 -0.20 -0.40 -46.70
N ALA A 82 0.78 -0.67 -47.58
CA ALA A 82 0.87 -0.02 -48.89
C ALA A 82 -0.28 -0.42 -49.83
N ALA A 83 -0.71 -1.69 -49.80
CA ALA A 83 -1.84 -2.17 -50.59
C ALA A 83 -3.15 -1.51 -50.15
N VAL A 84 -3.42 -1.45 -48.84
CA VAL A 84 -4.60 -0.81 -48.27
C VAL A 84 -4.64 0.69 -48.61
N PHE A 85 -3.51 1.40 -48.48
CA PHE A 85 -3.43 2.80 -48.89
C PHE A 85 -3.72 3.00 -50.39
N LYS A 86 -3.24 2.09 -51.24
CA LYS A 86 -3.51 2.16 -52.68
C LYS A 86 -4.98 1.89 -53.00
N GLU A 87 -5.60 0.94 -52.31
CA GLU A 87 -7.01 0.56 -52.50
C GLU A 87 -8.00 1.62 -52.00
N SER A 88 -7.60 2.44 -51.02
CA SER A 88 -8.43 3.54 -50.53
C SER A 88 -8.67 4.63 -51.58
N GLY A 89 -7.79 4.74 -52.59
CA GLY A 89 -7.87 5.74 -53.64
C GLY A 89 -7.42 7.15 -53.21
N TYR A 90 -6.79 7.28 -52.04
CA TYR A 90 -6.25 8.57 -51.61
C TYR A 90 -5.05 8.98 -52.49
N PRO A 91 -4.97 10.26 -52.89
CA PRO A 91 -4.01 10.69 -53.91
C PRO A 91 -2.57 10.74 -53.38
N ASP A 92 -2.41 11.09 -52.11
CA ASP A 92 -1.10 11.32 -51.50
C ASP A 92 -1.12 11.05 -49.99
N VAL A 93 -0.05 10.43 -49.47
CA VAL A 93 0.11 10.20 -48.03
C VAL A 93 0.32 11.50 -47.26
N GLU A 94 0.87 12.54 -47.89
CA GLU A 94 1.18 13.83 -47.26
C GLU A 94 -0.09 14.65 -46.98
N ASP A 95 -1.07 14.57 -47.87
CA ASP A 95 -2.27 15.41 -47.82
C ASP A 95 -3.44 14.74 -47.09
N LEU A 96 -3.20 13.61 -46.42
CA LEU A 96 -4.25 12.89 -45.70
C LEU A 96 -4.91 13.74 -44.61
N GLU A 97 -6.23 13.84 -44.70
CA GLU A 97 -7.06 14.44 -43.66
C GLU A 97 -7.28 13.45 -42.51
N LYS A 98 -7.67 13.97 -41.34
CA LYS A 98 -7.87 13.16 -40.13
C LYS A 98 -8.83 11.99 -40.35
N GLU A 99 -9.95 12.22 -41.03
CA GLU A 99 -10.95 11.18 -41.30
C GLU A 99 -10.39 10.06 -42.20
N GLU A 100 -9.50 10.40 -43.12
CA GLU A 100 -8.84 9.43 -44.00
C GLU A 100 -7.83 8.58 -43.23
N ILE A 101 -7.08 9.20 -42.31
CA ILE A 101 -6.15 8.50 -41.41
C ILE A 101 -6.92 7.53 -40.50
N ASP A 102 -8.05 7.97 -39.92
CA ASP A 102 -8.92 7.13 -39.08
C ASP A 102 -9.48 5.92 -39.85
N ASN A 103 -9.90 6.14 -41.11
CA ASN A 103 -10.39 5.06 -41.96
C ASN A 103 -9.30 4.03 -42.27
N LEU A 104 -8.10 4.47 -42.63
CA LEU A 104 -6.96 3.59 -42.87
C LEU A 104 -6.61 2.81 -41.61
N ALA A 105 -6.53 3.49 -40.46
CA ALA A 105 -6.24 2.84 -39.20
C ALA A 105 -7.24 1.74 -38.83
N LYS A 106 -8.53 1.99 -39.06
CA LYS A 106 -9.59 1.01 -38.83
C LYS A 106 -9.49 -0.20 -39.76
N GLN A 107 -9.16 0.02 -41.04
CA GLN A 107 -8.96 -1.07 -42.00
C GLN A 107 -7.75 -1.94 -41.64
N LEU A 108 -6.67 -1.30 -41.18
CA LEU A 108 -5.42 -1.96 -40.80
C LEU A 108 -5.48 -2.57 -39.39
N GLY A 109 -6.43 -2.16 -38.56
CA GLY A 109 -6.45 -2.50 -37.14
C GLY A 109 -5.24 -1.93 -36.38
N ALA A 110 -4.80 -0.73 -36.75
CA ALA A 110 -3.64 -0.04 -36.18
C ALA A 110 -4.03 0.84 -34.99
N ASP A 111 -3.16 0.88 -33.98
CA ASP A 111 -3.27 1.80 -32.84
C ASP A 111 -2.56 3.13 -33.13
N VAL A 112 -1.52 3.07 -33.96
CA VAL A 112 -0.72 4.23 -34.40
C VAL A 112 -0.52 4.19 -35.92
N ILE A 113 -0.74 5.31 -36.58
CA ILE A 113 -0.36 5.53 -37.99
C ILE A 113 0.86 6.45 -38.04
N ILE A 114 1.88 6.06 -38.80
CA ILE A 114 3.02 6.91 -39.13
C ILE A 114 2.98 7.26 -40.61
N ILE A 115 2.99 8.56 -40.88
CA ILE A 115 3.10 9.12 -42.23
C ILE A 115 4.48 9.74 -42.34
N ALA A 116 5.27 9.36 -43.34
CA ALA A 116 6.66 9.80 -43.44
C ALA A 116 7.03 10.32 -44.83
N THR A 117 7.75 11.44 -44.85
CA THR A 117 8.39 12.01 -46.04
C THR A 117 9.90 12.00 -45.88
N VAL A 118 10.63 11.86 -46.99
CA VAL A 118 12.10 11.86 -47.02
C VAL A 118 12.59 12.85 -48.08
N SER A 119 13.51 13.72 -47.68
CA SER A 119 14.16 14.70 -48.56
C SER A 119 15.68 14.75 -48.37
N GLU A 120 16.41 15.05 -49.43
CA GLU A 120 17.86 15.22 -49.38
C GLU A 120 18.20 16.58 -48.77
N THR A 121 19.01 16.59 -47.71
CA THR A 121 19.54 17.81 -47.10
C THR A 121 20.96 18.12 -47.61
N SER A 122 21.74 17.07 -47.84
CA SER A 122 23.06 17.13 -48.49
C SER A 122 23.39 15.76 -49.09
N SER A 123 24.49 15.65 -49.85
CA SER A 123 24.84 14.46 -50.64
C SER A 123 24.78 13.12 -49.89
N ASP A 124 24.97 13.11 -48.58
CA ASP A 124 24.96 11.92 -47.73
C ASP A 124 24.01 12.00 -46.53
N LEU A 125 23.16 13.02 -46.46
CA LEU A 125 22.26 13.27 -45.33
C LEU A 125 20.84 13.54 -45.81
N PHE A 126 19.88 12.82 -45.24
CA PHE A 126 18.48 12.85 -45.64
C PHE A 126 17.62 13.18 -44.43
N ASN A 127 16.76 14.18 -44.56
CA ASN A 127 15.77 14.51 -43.56
C ASN A 127 14.58 13.57 -43.70
N ILE A 128 14.17 12.97 -42.59
CA ILE A 128 12.92 12.25 -42.46
C ILE A 128 12.00 13.09 -41.60
N THR A 129 10.82 13.41 -42.12
CA THR A 129 9.75 14.02 -41.35
C THR A 129 8.64 13.00 -41.18
N MET A 130 8.26 12.71 -39.94
CA MET A 130 7.20 11.77 -39.59
C MET A 130 6.08 12.48 -38.85
N ARG A 131 4.84 12.15 -39.21
CA ARG A 131 3.63 12.45 -38.43
C ARG A 131 3.14 11.17 -37.80
N ILE A 132 3.17 11.11 -36.46
CA ILE A 132 2.72 9.99 -35.64
C ILE A 132 1.31 10.33 -35.16
N TYR A 133 0.34 9.51 -35.55
CA TYR A 133 -1.07 9.68 -35.22
C TYR A 133 -1.54 8.56 -34.29
N SER A 134 -2.20 8.90 -33.19
CA SER A 134 -2.82 7.93 -32.27
C SER A 134 -4.30 7.79 -32.58
N THR A 135 -4.77 6.56 -32.77
CA THR A 135 -6.21 6.29 -32.99
C THR A 135 -7.01 6.29 -31.69
N VAL A 136 -6.31 6.26 -30.55
CA VAL A 136 -6.89 6.25 -29.21
C VAL A 136 -7.30 7.67 -28.78
N SER A 137 -6.40 8.64 -28.93
CA SER A 137 -6.66 10.04 -28.54
C SER A 137 -6.94 10.97 -29.70
N THR A 138 -6.66 10.51 -30.93
CA THR A 138 -6.73 11.32 -32.15
C THR A 138 -5.71 12.46 -32.23
N ASP A 139 -4.65 12.38 -31.41
CA ASP A 139 -3.55 13.33 -31.43
C ASP A 139 -2.53 13.02 -32.52
N LEU A 140 -1.87 14.07 -32.99
CA LEU A 140 -0.86 14.03 -34.03
C LEU A 140 0.42 14.70 -33.54
N LYS A 141 1.55 14.00 -33.62
CA LYS A 141 2.88 14.53 -33.31
C LYS A 141 3.75 14.51 -34.55
N GLN A 142 4.33 15.64 -34.92
CA GLN A 142 5.32 15.71 -35.98
C GLN A 142 6.73 15.69 -35.38
N ILE A 143 7.60 14.85 -35.95
CA ILE A 143 9.02 14.80 -35.63
C ILE A 143 9.83 14.89 -36.93
N SER A 144 11.04 15.43 -36.85
CA SER A 144 11.97 15.48 -37.98
C SER A 144 13.38 15.18 -37.50
N PHE A 145 14.08 14.31 -38.22
CA PHE A 145 15.45 13.89 -37.89
C PHE A 145 16.23 13.53 -39.16
N ASN A 146 17.55 13.42 -39.06
CA ASN A 146 18.42 13.24 -40.23
C ASN A 146 19.13 11.90 -40.22
N VAL A 147 19.02 11.14 -41.30
CA VAL A 147 19.73 9.87 -41.47
C VAL A 147 20.81 9.95 -42.53
N GLY A 148 21.90 9.22 -42.31
CA GLY A 148 22.97 9.03 -43.29
C GLY A 148 22.84 7.73 -44.08
N LYS A 149 23.70 7.57 -45.10
CA LYS A 149 23.83 6.31 -45.85
C LYS A 149 24.50 5.18 -45.04
N GLU A 150 25.34 5.55 -44.07
CA GLU A 150 26.00 4.58 -43.18
C GLU A 150 24.96 3.85 -42.31
N LYS A 151 25.03 2.52 -42.27
CA LYS A 151 24.02 1.65 -41.68
C LYS A 151 23.90 1.86 -40.17
N THR A 152 25.02 1.85 -39.46
CA THR A 152 25.05 1.89 -37.99
C THR A 152 24.54 3.24 -37.48
N ALA A 153 24.98 4.34 -38.09
CA ALA A 153 24.56 5.69 -37.79
C ALA A 153 23.07 5.90 -38.06
N ARG A 154 22.55 5.37 -39.18
CA ARG A 154 21.12 5.44 -39.50
C ARG A 154 20.27 4.66 -38.50
N TRP A 155 20.68 3.45 -38.12
CA TRP A 155 19.94 2.66 -37.11
C TRP A 155 19.95 3.34 -35.75
N LYS A 156 21.09 3.90 -35.36
CA LYS A 156 21.20 4.70 -34.15
C LYS A 156 20.20 5.86 -34.16
N GLU A 157 20.08 6.57 -35.27
CA GLU A 157 19.13 7.67 -35.40
C GLU A 157 17.67 7.20 -35.36
N LEU A 158 17.32 6.06 -35.99
CA LEU A 158 15.99 5.48 -35.87
C LEU A 158 15.65 5.11 -34.41
N GLU A 159 16.63 4.65 -33.63
CA GLU A 159 16.42 4.34 -32.22
C GLU A 159 16.31 5.61 -31.35
N GLU A 160 17.25 6.54 -31.49
CA GLU A 160 17.35 7.73 -30.62
C GLU A 160 16.33 8.82 -30.95
N SER A 161 15.90 8.92 -32.22
CA SER A 161 15.06 10.03 -32.70
C SER A 161 13.66 9.58 -33.14
N MET A 162 13.48 8.36 -33.66
CA MET A 162 12.14 7.85 -34.02
C MET A 162 11.52 7.06 -32.88
N MET A 163 12.17 5.99 -32.44
CA MET A 163 11.58 5.08 -31.45
C MET A 163 11.42 5.76 -30.10
N LYS A 164 12.40 6.55 -29.65
CA LYS A 164 12.27 7.35 -28.42
C LYS A 164 11.05 8.28 -28.47
N GLU A 165 10.86 9.01 -29.57
CA GLU A 165 9.75 9.96 -29.70
C GLU A 165 8.39 9.26 -29.82
N LEU A 166 8.37 8.04 -30.39
CA LEU A 166 7.21 7.15 -30.44
C LEU A 166 6.88 6.59 -29.05
N ASP A 167 7.88 6.16 -28.28
CA ASP A 167 7.75 5.70 -26.89
C ASP A 167 7.17 6.80 -26.01
N ASP A 168 7.71 8.02 -26.12
CA ASP A 168 7.24 9.20 -25.39
C ASP A 168 5.80 9.57 -25.80
N PHE A 169 5.48 9.48 -27.10
CA PHE A 169 4.13 9.73 -27.60
C PHE A 169 3.14 8.72 -27.03
N VAL A 170 3.38 7.42 -27.22
CA VAL A 170 2.50 6.34 -26.77
C VAL A 170 2.36 6.32 -25.25
N SER A 171 3.42 6.62 -24.50
CA SER A 171 3.36 6.72 -23.04
C SER A 171 2.38 7.80 -22.57
N ASN A 172 2.40 8.98 -23.21
CA ASN A 172 1.45 10.06 -22.92
C ASN A 172 0.01 9.66 -23.28
N GLU A 173 -0.17 8.87 -24.33
CA GLU A 173 -1.49 8.36 -24.73
C GLU A 173 -2.06 7.37 -23.73
N ILE A 174 -1.22 6.51 -23.16
CA ILE A 174 -1.63 5.59 -22.11
C ILE A 174 -2.08 6.36 -20.86
N ASP A 175 -1.38 7.45 -20.50
CA ASP A 175 -1.78 8.28 -19.36
C ASP A 175 -3.12 9.02 -19.62
N LYS A 176 -3.38 9.46 -20.87
CA LYS A 176 -4.70 10.01 -21.27
C LYS A 176 -5.79 8.96 -21.20
N LEU A 177 -5.53 7.76 -21.74
CA LEU A 177 -6.45 6.62 -21.69
C LEU A 177 -6.82 6.28 -20.24
N PHE A 178 -5.83 6.26 -19.35
CA PHE A 178 -6.03 6.10 -17.91
C PHE A 178 -6.92 7.20 -17.33
N ASN A 179 -6.67 8.47 -17.66
CA ASN A 179 -7.51 9.58 -17.17
C ASN A 179 -8.96 9.47 -17.64
N ILE A 180 -9.19 9.04 -18.88
CA ILE A 180 -10.53 8.76 -19.41
C ILE A 180 -11.17 7.63 -18.61
N ALA A 181 -10.43 6.55 -18.36
CA ALA A 181 -10.92 5.42 -17.57
C ALA A 181 -11.29 5.81 -16.13
N ALA A 182 -10.45 6.62 -15.47
CA ALA A 182 -10.71 7.16 -14.14
C ALA A 182 -11.95 8.08 -14.13
N ASN A 183 -12.17 8.88 -15.17
CA ASN A 183 -13.37 9.69 -15.32
C ASN A 183 -14.62 8.83 -15.49
N HIS A 184 -14.57 7.77 -16.32
CA HIS A 184 -15.66 6.80 -16.42
C HIS A 184 -15.96 6.14 -15.07
N PHE A 185 -14.94 5.75 -14.31
CA PHE A 185 -15.11 5.23 -12.95
C PHE A 185 -15.84 6.23 -12.05
N ASN A 186 -15.38 7.49 -12.01
CA ASN A 186 -15.99 8.54 -11.18
C ASN A 186 -17.45 8.84 -11.55
N ASN A 187 -17.81 8.68 -12.83
CA ASN A 187 -19.17 8.87 -13.33
C ASN A 187 -20.05 7.61 -13.20
N GLY A 188 -19.56 6.52 -12.60
CA GLY A 188 -20.30 5.28 -12.42
C GLY A 188 -20.36 4.37 -13.66
N ASN A 189 -19.64 4.70 -14.73
CA ASN A 189 -19.57 3.93 -15.97
C ASN A 189 -18.54 2.80 -15.86
N TYR A 190 -18.77 1.87 -14.92
CA TYR A 190 -17.80 0.87 -14.49
C TYR A 190 -17.39 -0.13 -15.58
N THR A 191 -18.30 -0.52 -16.48
CA THR A 191 -17.98 -1.45 -17.58
C THR A 191 -16.96 -0.85 -18.55
N THR A 192 -17.12 0.42 -18.90
CA THR A 192 -16.17 1.14 -19.77
C THR A 192 -14.86 1.38 -19.03
N ALA A 193 -14.91 1.76 -17.75
CA ALA A 193 -13.70 1.89 -16.93
C ALA A 193 -12.91 0.58 -16.88
N GLU A 194 -13.57 -0.57 -16.67
CA GLU A 194 -12.92 -1.89 -16.66
C GLU A 194 -12.18 -2.16 -17.98
N GLN A 195 -12.83 -1.93 -19.13
CA GLN A 195 -12.23 -2.18 -20.44
C GLN A 195 -10.99 -1.31 -20.68
N LEU A 196 -11.10 -0.01 -20.41
CA LEU A 196 -10.00 0.93 -20.62
C LEU A 196 -8.85 0.68 -19.64
N LEU A 197 -9.13 0.37 -18.37
CA LEU A 197 -8.09 0.05 -17.38
C LEU A 197 -7.34 -1.24 -17.73
N LYS A 198 -8.03 -2.26 -18.24
CA LYS A 198 -7.38 -3.47 -18.77
C LYS A 198 -6.46 -3.17 -19.95
N GLN A 199 -6.87 -2.26 -20.85
CA GLN A 199 -6.02 -1.82 -21.95
C GLN A 199 -4.80 -1.05 -21.45
N VAL A 200 -4.96 -0.15 -20.47
CA VAL A 200 -3.84 0.57 -19.83
C VAL A 200 -2.85 -0.41 -19.21
N ILE A 201 -3.34 -1.39 -18.44
CA ILE A 201 -2.49 -2.42 -17.80
C ILE A 201 -1.74 -3.24 -18.85
N ALA A 202 -2.41 -3.63 -19.93
CA ALA A 202 -1.81 -4.42 -20.99
C ALA A 202 -0.68 -3.68 -21.71
N LEU A 203 -0.79 -2.36 -21.86
CA LEU A 203 0.21 -1.51 -22.51
C LEU A 203 1.29 -1.00 -21.54
N LYS A 204 0.96 -0.85 -20.25
CA LYS A 204 1.84 -0.34 -19.19
C LYS A 204 1.66 -1.11 -17.88
N PRO A 205 2.19 -2.34 -17.77
CA PRO A 205 1.99 -3.21 -16.63
C PRO A 205 2.53 -2.67 -15.29
N GLU A 206 3.39 -1.65 -15.33
CA GLU A 206 3.93 -0.97 -14.15
C GLU A 206 3.06 0.20 -13.66
N LYS A 207 1.96 0.54 -14.35
CA LYS A 207 1.05 1.64 -13.95
C LYS A 207 0.18 1.22 -12.76
N VAL A 208 0.71 1.36 -11.55
CA VAL A 208 0.06 1.01 -10.26
C VAL A 208 -1.37 1.56 -10.17
N ASP A 209 -1.59 2.82 -10.55
CA ASP A 209 -2.91 3.46 -10.47
C ASP A 209 -3.98 2.70 -11.29
N ALA A 210 -3.61 2.09 -12.42
CA ALA A 210 -4.56 1.36 -13.25
C ALA A 210 -5.09 0.12 -12.52
N TYR A 211 -4.23 -0.61 -11.81
CA TYR A 211 -4.61 -1.73 -10.96
C TYR A 211 -5.46 -1.29 -9.77
N TYR A 212 -5.10 -0.16 -9.13
CA TYR A 212 -5.89 0.44 -8.05
C TYR A 212 -7.31 0.83 -8.51
N PHE A 213 -7.44 1.53 -9.63
CA PHE A 213 -8.74 1.91 -10.17
C PHE A 213 -9.54 0.68 -10.65
N LEU A 214 -8.87 -0.34 -11.18
CA LEU A 214 -9.55 -1.56 -11.62
C LEU A 214 -10.07 -2.38 -10.44
N GLY A 215 -9.28 -2.49 -9.36
CA GLY A 215 -9.73 -3.08 -8.10
C GLY A 215 -10.95 -2.36 -7.54
N ASN A 216 -10.93 -1.03 -7.49
CA ASN A 216 -12.09 -0.22 -7.08
C ASN A 216 -13.30 -0.40 -8.01
N THR A 217 -13.07 -0.51 -9.31
CA THR A 217 -14.12 -0.79 -10.30
C THR A 217 -14.79 -2.13 -9.98
N TYR A 218 -14.02 -3.16 -9.63
CA TYR A 218 -14.57 -4.44 -9.22
C TYR A 218 -15.29 -4.42 -7.87
N VAL A 219 -14.88 -3.58 -6.91
CA VAL A 219 -15.65 -3.33 -5.68
C VAL A 219 -17.05 -2.79 -6.01
N LYS A 220 -17.13 -1.83 -6.96
CA LYS A 220 -18.42 -1.24 -7.40
C LYS A 220 -19.28 -2.22 -8.19
N LEU A 221 -18.66 -3.17 -8.88
CA LEU A 221 -19.34 -4.28 -9.57
C LEU A 221 -19.63 -5.49 -8.66
N GLU A 222 -19.35 -5.38 -7.35
CA GLU A 222 -19.52 -6.43 -6.34
C GLU A 222 -18.71 -7.72 -6.60
N LYS A 223 -17.66 -7.63 -7.43
CA LYS A 223 -16.74 -8.73 -7.73
C LYS A 223 -15.54 -8.69 -6.78
N ASN A 224 -15.77 -8.97 -5.50
CA ASN A 224 -14.77 -8.79 -4.44
C ASN A 224 -13.49 -9.60 -4.65
N ASP A 225 -13.57 -10.83 -5.18
CA ASP A 225 -12.38 -11.67 -5.43
C ASP A 225 -11.45 -11.03 -6.47
N LEU A 226 -12.01 -10.48 -7.54
CA LEU A 226 -11.23 -9.74 -8.55
C LEU A 226 -10.72 -8.42 -7.99
N ALA A 227 -11.49 -7.73 -7.15
CA ALA A 227 -11.01 -6.51 -6.50
C ALA A 227 -9.74 -6.80 -5.67
N GLU A 228 -9.77 -7.85 -4.84
CA GLU A 228 -8.62 -8.31 -4.06
C GLU A 228 -7.43 -8.65 -4.97
N GLU A 229 -7.64 -9.45 -6.03
CA GLU A 229 -6.58 -9.82 -6.99
C GLU A 229 -5.86 -8.58 -7.55
N TYR A 230 -6.59 -7.59 -8.05
CA TYR A 230 -5.99 -6.42 -8.68
C TYR A 230 -5.39 -5.44 -7.67
N PHE A 231 -5.93 -5.34 -6.46
CA PHE A 231 -5.26 -4.62 -5.37
C PHE A 231 -3.94 -5.28 -4.98
N LEU A 232 -3.88 -6.60 -4.90
CA LEU A 232 -2.64 -7.32 -4.60
C LEU A 232 -1.60 -7.11 -5.71
N LYS A 233 -1.99 -7.16 -6.99
CA LYS A 233 -1.09 -6.82 -8.11
C LYS A 233 -0.54 -5.39 -8.03
N ALA A 234 -1.37 -4.42 -7.63
CA ALA A 234 -0.89 -3.06 -7.39
C ALA A 234 0.19 -3.02 -6.29
N LEU A 235 0.02 -3.79 -5.21
CA LEU A 235 0.99 -3.88 -4.10
C LEU A 235 2.22 -4.74 -4.43
N GLU A 236 2.15 -5.64 -5.40
CA GLU A 236 3.33 -6.34 -5.95
C GLU A 236 4.24 -5.36 -6.69
N ILE A 237 3.66 -4.40 -7.43
CA ILE A 237 4.42 -3.37 -8.17
C ILE A 237 4.92 -2.27 -7.21
N GLN A 238 4.04 -1.75 -6.36
CA GLN A 238 4.38 -0.72 -5.38
C GLN A 238 3.84 -1.10 -3.99
N PRO A 239 4.68 -1.74 -3.14
CA PRO A 239 4.24 -2.24 -1.84
C PRO A 239 3.69 -1.15 -0.91
N ASP A 240 4.18 0.08 -0.99
CA ASP A 240 3.82 1.19 -0.09
C ASP A 240 2.71 2.10 -0.66
N HIS A 241 2.01 1.67 -1.73
CA HIS A 241 0.93 2.45 -2.33
C HIS A 241 -0.28 2.56 -1.38
N GLN A 242 -0.27 3.60 -0.54
CA GLN A 242 -1.25 3.82 0.53
C GLN A 242 -2.72 3.78 0.06
N PRO A 243 -3.11 4.40 -1.09
CA PRO A 243 -4.50 4.32 -1.54
C PRO A 243 -4.98 2.88 -1.77
N THR A 244 -4.12 2.00 -2.29
CA THR A 244 -4.46 0.58 -2.47
C THR A 244 -4.54 -0.15 -1.13
N ILE A 245 -3.61 0.11 -0.21
CA ILE A 245 -3.63 -0.52 1.12
C ILE A 245 -4.95 -0.18 1.84
N ILE A 246 -5.37 1.09 1.82
CA ILE A 246 -6.62 1.55 2.41
C ILE A 246 -7.83 0.89 1.72
N ALA A 247 -7.87 0.87 0.39
CA ALA A 247 -8.97 0.24 -0.34
C ALA A 247 -9.09 -1.28 -0.04
N LEU A 248 -7.96 -1.96 0.16
CA LEU A 248 -7.94 -3.37 0.53
C LEU A 248 -8.35 -3.60 2.00
N ILE A 249 -8.00 -2.68 2.91
CA ILE A 249 -8.52 -2.66 4.28
C ILE A 249 -10.05 -2.54 4.27
N ASP A 250 -10.60 -1.57 3.52
CA ASP A 250 -12.05 -1.36 3.40
C ASP A 250 -12.76 -2.59 2.81
N LEU A 251 -12.13 -3.25 1.82
CA LEU A 251 -12.64 -4.49 1.24
C LEU A 251 -12.69 -5.63 2.28
N TYR A 252 -11.65 -5.77 3.10
CA TYR A 252 -11.62 -6.78 4.15
C TYR A 252 -12.54 -6.47 5.33
N ASP A 253 -12.80 -5.20 5.63
CA ASP A 253 -13.87 -4.80 6.56
C ASP A 253 -15.24 -5.20 6.01
N LYS A 254 -15.54 -4.85 4.76
CA LYS A 254 -16.80 -5.20 4.09
C LYS A 254 -17.04 -6.72 4.04
N THR A 255 -15.97 -7.50 3.87
CA THR A 255 -16.05 -8.96 3.76
C THR A 255 -15.76 -9.71 5.07
N ASN A 256 -15.59 -8.98 6.18
CA ASN A 256 -15.32 -9.51 7.51
C ASN A 256 -14.11 -10.48 7.55
N GLN A 257 -12.98 -10.05 6.98
CA GLN A 257 -11.72 -10.82 6.90
C GLN A 257 -10.62 -10.19 7.79
N PRO A 258 -10.75 -10.20 9.13
CA PRO A 258 -9.85 -9.48 10.02
C PRO A 258 -8.40 -9.96 9.94
N MET A 259 -8.17 -11.25 9.69
CA MET A 259 -6.81 -11.81 9.58
C MET A 259 -6.02 -11.29 8.37
N LYS A 260 -6.70 -10.94 7.26
CA LYS A 260 -6.06 -10.30 6.11
C LYS A 260 -5.93 -8.79 6.28
N ARG A 261 -6.88 -8.19 7.00
CA ARG A 261 -6.92 -6.75 7.28
C ARG A 261 -5.77 -6.27 8.17
N ILE A 262 -5.52 -6.97 9.27
CA ILE A 262 -4.57 -6.53 10.29
C ILE A 262 -3.16 -6.23 9.74
N PRO A 263 -2.50 -7.09 8.93
CA PRO A 263 -1.16 -6.77 8.41
C PRO A 263 -1.13 -5.52 7.53
N LEU A 264 -2.24 -5.17 6.87
CA LEU A 264 -2.34 -3.94 6.10
C LEU A 264 -2.48 -2.72 7.01
N MET A 265 -3.24 -2.83 8.10
CA MET A 265 -3.33 -1.76 9.10
C MET A 265 -2.00 -1.53 9.82
N GLU A 266 -1.27 -2.60 10.16
CA GLU A 266 0.09 -2.51 10.70
C GLU A 266 0.98 -1.72 9.74
N LYS A 267 0.92 -2.02 8.44
CA LYS A 267 1.67 -1.31 7.41
C LYS A 267 1.30 0.17 7.32
N ILE A 268 0.00 0.52 7.39
CA ILE A 268 -0.42 1.93 7.45
C ILE A 268 0.12 2.61 8.70
N ALA A 269 0.00 1.97 9.87
CA ALA A 269 0.48 2.52 11.13
C ALA A 269 1.99 2.78 11.13
N GLU A 270 2.78 1.92 10.47
CA GLU A 270 4.22 2.12 10.27
C GLU A 270 4.52 3.29 9.33
N LEU A 271 3.80 3.40 8.22
CA LEU A 271 4.00 4.45 7.22
C LEU A 271 3.56 5.83 7.73
N SER A 272 2.47 5.92 8.49
CA SER A 272 1.92 7.18 9.00
C SER A 272 2.53 7.63 10.33
N GLN A 273 3.25 6.75 11.04
CA GLN A 273 3.71 6.97 12.42
C GLN A 273 2.58 7.48 13.32
N ASP A 274 1.41 6.84 13.22
CA ASP A 274 0.19 7.24 13.93
C ASP A 274 -0.14 6.32 15.12
N ALA A 275 -0.26 6.90 16.31
CA ALA A 275 -0.57 6.17 17.54
C ALA A 275 -2.01 5.61 17.52
N GLU A 276 -2.96 6.35 16.94
CA GLU A 276 -4.37 5.95 16.88
C GLU A 276 -4.55 4.68 16.03
N THR A 277 -3.85 4.59 14.89
CA THR A 277 -3.87 3.39 14.04
C THR A 277 -3.26 2.19 14.76
N TRP A 278 -2.12 2.35 15.47
CA TRP A 278 -1.55 1.26 16.28
C TRP A 278 -2.47 0.82 17.42
N PHE A 279 -3.17 1.75 18.06
CA PHE A 279 -4.19 1.43 19.05
C PHE A 279 -5.35 0.63 18.45
N ALA A 280 -5.84 1.02 17.26
CA ALA A 280 -6.87 0.29 16.55
C ALA A 280 -6.42 -1.15 16.18
N VAL A 281 -5.16 -1.32 15.75
CA VAL A 281 -4.57 -2.66 15.52
C VAL A 281 -4.57 -3.48 16.81
N GLY A 282 -4.15 -2.89 17.93
CA GLY A 282 -4.14 -3.56 19.24
C GLY A 282 -5.53 -4.00 19.68
N ASN A 283 -6.55 -3.16 19.48
CA ASN A 283 -7.94 -3.48 19.79
C ASN A 283 -8.43 -4.68 18.98
N LEU A 284 -8.08 -4.78 17.70
CA LEU A 284 -8.46 -5.90 16.84
C LEU A 284 -7.80 -7.20 17.29
N TYR A 285 -6.51 -7.17 17.62
CA TYR A 285 -5.84 -8.34 18.17
C TYR A 285 -6.47 -8.79 19.48
N ASN A 286 -6.85 -7.85 20.36
CA ASN A 286 -7.52 -8.17 21.61
C ASN A 286 -8.93 -8.78 21.39
N GLN A 287 -9.68 -8.29 20.41
CA GLN A 287 -10.97 -8.88 20.02
C GLN A 287 -10.83 -10.32 19.48
N LEU A 288 -9.70 -10.63 18.85
CA LEU A 288 -9.36 -11.97 18.38
C LEU A 288 -8.66 -12.83 19.45
N ASP A 289 -8.66 -12.39 20.72
CA ASP A 289 -8.01 -13.05 21.85
C ASP A 289 -6.49 -13.24 21.69
N ASN A 290 -5.85 -12.48 20.80
CA ASN A 290 -4.40 -12.46 20.62
C ASN A 290 -3.77 -11.37 21.50
N LYS A 291 -3.73 -11.63 22.81
CA LYS A 291 -3.27 -10.66 23.82
C LYS A 291 -1.81 -10.24 23.64
N GLU A 292 -0.94 -11.16 23.21
CA GLU A 292 0.48 -10.85 22.97
C GLU A 292 0.64 -9.77 21.90
N LYS A 293 0.03 -9.97 20.73
CA LYS A 293 0.09 -8.96 19.65
C LYS A 293 -0.67 -7.68 19.98
N ALA A 294 -1.73 -7.76 20.78
CA ALA A 294 -2.41 -6.58 21.28
C ALA A 294 -1.48 -5.72 22.14
N LYS A 295 -0.75 -6.32 23.09
CA LYS A 295 0.25 -5.63 23.93
C LYS A 295 1.34 -4.99 23.07
N GLU A 296 1.90 -5.73 22.11
CA GLU A 296 2.92 -5.19 21.19
C GLU A 296 2.40 -3.95 20.43
N SER A 297 1.17 -4.00 19.94
CA SER A 297 0.56 -2.89 19.20
C SER A 297 0.30 -1.67 20.09
N TYR A 298 -0.19 -1.87 21.31
CA TYR A 298 -0.33 -0.77 22.29
C TYR A 298 1.02 -0.16 22.67
N LEU A 299 2.06 -0.98 22.83
CA LEU A 299 3.42 -0.48 23.07
C LEU A 299 3.95 0.34 21.89
N LYS A 300 3.65 -0.05 20.64
CA LYS A 300 3.99 0.76 19.46
C LYS A 300 3.22 2.09 19.45
N ALA A 301 1.95 2.11 19.82
CA ALA A 301 1.20 3.36 19.99
C ALA A 301 1.85 4.27 21.05
N LEU A 302 2.21 3.71 22.20
CA LEU A 302 2.88 4.46 23.30
C LEU A 302 4.30 4.89 22.98
N ALA A 303 4.98 4.24 22.04
CA ALA A 303 6.28 4.69 21.54
C ALA A 303 6.17 5.97 20.69
N ILE A 304 5.01 6.20 20.06
CA ILE A 304 4.70 7.40 19.26
C ILE A 304 4.13 8.49 20.15
N ASP A 305 3.10 8.16 20.94
CA ASP A 305 2.49 9.05 21.91
C ASP A 305 2.47 8.37 23.30
N PRO A 306 3.45 8.68 24.16
CA PRO A 306 3.52 8.11 25.50
C PRO A 306 2.29 8.38 26.36
N GLU A 307 1.54 9.47 26.11
CA GLU A 307 0.34 9.88 26.85
C GLU A 307 -0.96 9.34 26.25
N PHE A 308 -0.89 8.41 25.30
CA PHE A 308 -2.07 7.87 24.63
C PHE A 308 -2.93 7.01 25.58
N SER A 309 -3.89 7.67 26.26
CA SER A 309 -4.74 7.12 27.33
C SER A 309 -5.37 5.76 27.00
N GLY A 310 -5.90 5.59 25.78
CA GLY A 310 -6.53 4.34 25.36
C GLY A 310 -5.58 3.14 25.41
N ALA A 311 -4.35 3.32 24.93
CA ALA A 311 -3.33 2.27 24.94
C ALA A 311 -2.82 2.01 26.35
N VAL A 312 -2.64 3.05 27.18
CA VAL A 312 -2.29 2.91 28.60
C VAL A 312 -3.31 2.03 29.33
N VAL A 313 -4.60 2.37 29.21
CA VAL A 313 -5.69 1.65 29.88
C VAL A 313 -5.74 0.20 29.39
N ASN A 314 -5.80 -0.04 28.08
CA ASN A 314 -5.95 -1.39 27.55
C ASN A 314 -4.74 -2.28 27.85
N LEU A 315 -3.52 -1.75 27.73
CA LEU A 315 -2.30 -2.48 28.11
C LEU A 315 -2.29 -2.83 29.60
N SER A 316 -2.66 -1.86 30.46
CA SER A 316 -2.73 -2.07 31.92
C SER A 316 -3.71 -3.18 32.30
N ILE A 317 -4.84 -3.26 31.60
CA ILE A 317 -5.89 -4.26 31.82
C ILE A 317 -5.40 -5.64 31.43
N ILE A 318 -4.79 -5.78 30.25
CA ILE A 318 -4.25 -7.07 29.78
C ILE A 318 -3.17 -7.58 30.73
N LEU A 319 -2.19 -6.74 31.09
CA LEU A 319 -1.11 -7.12 32.00
C LEU A 319 -1.66 -7.54 33.37
N TYR A 320 -2.66 -6.83 33.90
CA TYR A 320 -3.32 -7.19 35.15
C TYR A 320 -4.02 -8.54 35.08
N ASP A 321 -4.79 -8.78 34.00
CA ASP A 321 -5.58 -10.01 33.84
C ASP A 321 -4.69 -11.24 33.58
N GLU A 322 -3.48 -11.05 33.04
CA GLU A 322 -2.44 -12.09 32.93
C GLU A 322 -1.68 -12.35 34.24
N GLY A 323 -1.90 -11.53 35.27
CA GLY A 323 -1.20 -11.62 36.55
C GLY A 323 0.20 -10.98 36.56
N ASN A 324 0.56 -10.25 35.50
CA ASN A 324 1.81 -9.48 35.38
C ASN A 324 1.70 -8.17 36.16
N TYR A 325 1.37 -8.26 37.44
CA TYR A 325 1.01 -7.12 38.29
C TYR A 325 2.13 -6.08 38.40
N GLY A 326 3.39 -6.51 38.44
CA GLY A 326 4.54 -5.61 38.52
C GLY A 326 4.65 -4.68 37.31
N GLU A 327 4.40 -5.22 36.12
CA GLU A 327 4.42 -4.50 34.85
C GLU A 327 3.15 -3.68 34.62
N ALA A 328 2.01 -4.12 35.16
CA ALA A 328 0.74 -3.40 35.06
C ALA A 328 0.75 -2.09 35.87
N ILE A 329 1.45 -2.04 37.01
CA ILE A 329 1.47 -0.89 37.93
C ILE A 329 1.74 0.45 37.24
N PRO A 330 2.84 0.67 36.49
CA PRO A 330 3.12 1.98 35.88
C PRO A 330 2.00 2.46 34.95
N TYR A 331 1.35 1.56 34.20
CA TYR A 331 0.24 1.90 33.33
C TYR A 331 -1.06 2.15 34.11
N LEU A 332 -1.34 1.34 35.14
CA LEU A 332 -2.48 1.53 36.05
C LEU A 332 -2.36 2.84 36.85
N GLU A 333 -1.15 3.21 37.27
CA GLU A 333 -0.88 4.49 37.93
C GLU A 333 -1.19 5.65 37.01
N LYS A 334 -0.73 5.60 35.76
CA LYS A 334 -1.00 6.63 34.77
C LYS A 334 -2.50 6.75 34.47
N ALA A 335 -3.18 5.63 34.26
CA ALA A 335 -4.63 5.60 34.09
C ALA A 335 -5.39 6.16 35.31
N PHE A 336 -4.87 5.92 36.53
CA PHE A 336 -5.44 6.47 37.77
C PHE A 336 -5.20 7.97 37.89
N GLU A 337 -4.05 8.49 37.47
CA GLU A 337 -3.75 9.92 37.47
C GLU A 337 -4.70 10.70 36.53
N GLU A 338 -5.05 10.12 35.39
CA GLU A 338 -6.01 10.70 34.44
C GLU A 338 -7.47 10.63 34.93
N ALA A 339 -7.85 9.51 35.55
CA ALA A 339 -9.20 9.28 36.06
C ALA A 339 -9.20 8.75 37.51
N PRO A 340 -8.92 9.60 38.51
CA PRO A 340 -8.80 9.18 39.92
C PRO A 340 -10.09 8.58 40.51
N ASP A 341 -11.24 8.97 39.98
CA ASP A 341 -12.56 8.49 40.42
C ASP A 341 -12.98 7.18 39.73
N ASN A 342 -12.16 6.64 38.81
CA ASN A 342 -12.43 5.37 38.16
C ASN A 342 -12.16 4.20 39.12
N THR A 343 -13.23 3.72 39.75
CA THR A 343 -13.18 2.64 40.75
C THR A 343 -12.61 1.33 40.20
N PHE A 344 -12.80 1.06 38.90
CA PHE A 344 -12.28 -0.14 38.25
C PHE A 344 -10.74 -0.11 38.16
N ILE A 345 -10.17 0.99 37.68
CA ILE A 345 -8.71 1.19 37.62
C ILE A 345 -8.11 1.20 39.02
N ALA A 346 -8.74 1.92 39.95
CA ALA A 346 -8.27 2.02 41.32
C ALA A 346 -8.22 0.66 42.03
N ALA A 347 -9.26 -0.17 41.88
CA ALA A 347 -9.30 -1.52 42.46
C ALA A 347 -8.22 -2.44 41.87
N ARG A 348 -8.00 -2.37 40.54
CA ARG A 348 -6.94 -3.12 39.87
C ARG A 348 -5.55 -2.65 40.31
N LEU A 349 -5.32 -1.34 40.45
CA LEU A 349 -4.05 -0.80 40.92
C LEU A 349 -3.72 -1.23 42.36
N ALA A 350 -4.68 -1.12 43.28
CA ALA A 350 -4.51 -1.59 44.65
C ALA A 350 -4.18 -3.09 44.70
N THR A 351 -4.90 -3.90 43.92
CA THR A 351 -4.66 -5.36 43.85
C THR A 351 -3.29 -5.66 43.23
N ALA A 352 -2.88 -4.93 42.19
CA ALA A 352 -1.58 -5.11 41.55
C ALA A 352 -0.42 -4.84 42.51
N TYR A 353 -0.48 -3.77 43.32
CA TYR A 353 0.52 -3.51 44.37
C TYR A 353 0.56 -4.59 45.44
N GLN A 354 -0.58 -5.11 45.87
CA GLN A 354 -0.65 -6.20 46.85
C GLN A 354 -0.02 -7.48 46.29
N LYS A 355 -0.43 -7.88 45.08
CA LYS A 355 0.01 -9.13 44.46
C LYS A 355 1.46 -9.11 43.99
N SER A 356 2.01 -7.92 43.68
CA SER A 356 3.43 -7.75 43.35
C SER A 356 4.35 -7.57 44.58
N GLY A 357 3.78 -7.51 45.80
CA GLY A 357 4.54 -7.26 47.04
C GLY A 357 5.03 -5.82 47.21
N ARG A 358 4.67 -4.90 46.30
CA ARG A 358 5.06 -3.47 46.31
C ARG A 358 4.14 -2.63 47.19
N THR A 359 3.72 -3.18 48.32
CA THR A 359 2.67 -2.60 49.16
C THR A 359 3.09 -1.31 49.87
N GLN A 360 4.36 -1.21 50.30
CA GLN A 360 4.87 0.00 50.94
C GLN A 360 4.94 1.18 49.96
N GLU A 361 5.36 0.93 48.73
CA GLU A 361 5.38 1.95 47.66
C GLU A 361 3.97 2.48 47.38
N ALA A 362 2.98 1.59 47.32
CA ALA A 362 1.58 1.98 47.15
C ALA A 362 1.11 2.91 48.28
N ILE A 363 1.48 2.59 49.53
CA ILE A 363 1.15 3.43 50.69
C ILE A 363 1.78 4.81 50.51
N ASP A 364 3.09 4.87 50.27
CA ASP A 364 3.81 6.15 50.14
C ASP A 364 3.22 7.00 49.01
N LYS A 365 2.80 6.37 47.90
CA LYS A 365 2.21 7.06 46.76
C LYS A 365 0.82 7.61 47.09
N TYR A 366 -0.09 6.82 47.64
CA TYR A 366 -1.43 7.31 48.00
C TYR A 366 -1.40 8.33 49.13
N GLU A 367 -0.47 8.22 50.10
CA GLU A 367 -0.25 9.26 51.11
C GLU A 367 0.19 10.57 50.44
N ASN A 368 1.06 10.52 49.43
CA ASN A 368 1.46 11.72 48.66
C ASN A 368 0.28 12.30 47.86
N VAL A 369 -0.58 11.46 47.27
CA VAL A 369 -1.83 11.92 46.64
C VAL A 369 -2.68 12.69 47.66
N LEU A 370 -2.83 12.19 48.88
CA LEU A 370 -3.58 12.84 49.94
C LEU A 370 -2.92 14.12 50.50
N ILE A 371 -1.60 14.26 50.37
CA ILE A 371 -0.90 15.52 50.69
C ILE A 371 -1.29 16.61 49.67
N LYS A 372 -1.39 16.25 48.39
CA LYS A 372 -1.71 17.18 47.29
C LYS A 372 -3.22 17.46 47.19
N ASP A 373 -4.02 16.42 47.35
CA ASP A 373 -5.48 16.47 47.35
C ASP A 373 -6.03 15.73 48.58
N PRO A 374 -6.19 16.43 49.72
CA PRO A 374 -6.70 15.85 50.95
C PRO A 374 -8.13 15.30 50.85
N ASN A 375 -8.88 15.64 49.79
CA ASN A 375 -10.26 15.22 49.58
C ASN A 375 -10.38 14.01 48.63
N ASN A 376 -9.27 13.44 48.16
CA ASN A 376 -9.28 12.31 47.24
C ASN A 376 -9.84 11.03 47.90
N ILE A 377 -11.12 10.76 47.67
CA ILE A 377 -11.83 9.62 48.28
C ILE A 377 -11.18 8.29 47.89
N GLN A 378 -10.79 8.13 46.63
CA GLN A 378 -10.28 6.87 46.12
C GLN A 378 -8.89 6.52 46.69
N ALA A 379 -8.03 7.53 46.90
CA ALA A 379 -6.75 7.35 47.58
C ALA A 379 -6.93 6.83 49.02
N TYR A 380 -7.92 7.36 49.77
CA TYR A 380 -8.26 6.80 51.08
C TYR A 380 -8.73 5.35 50.97
N LEU A 381 -9.66 5.04 50.06
CA LEU A 381 -10.19 3.69 49.90
C LEU A 381 -9.09 2.67 49.54
N ASN A 382 -8.13 3.07 48.69
CA ASN A 382 -6.99 2.24 48.34
C ASN A 382 -6.06 2.00 49.53
N LEU A 383 -5.73 3.04 50.32
CA LEU A 383 -4.95 2.88 51.57
C LEU A 383 -5.66 1.97 52.58
N ILE A 384 -6.98 2.13 52.74
CA ILE A 384 -7.78 1.28 53.62
C ILE A 384 -7.71 -0.18 53.17
N SER A 385 -7.93 -0.45 51.88
CA SER A 385 -7.82 -1.79 51.30
C SER A 385 -6.43 -2.40 51.54
N ILE A 386 -5.38 -1.61 51.31
CA ILE A 386 -3.99 -2.03 51.54
C ILE A 386 -3.75 -2.37 53.02
N TYR A 387 -4.05 -1.47 53.95
CA TYR A 387 -3.83 -1.71 55.37
C TYR A 387 -4.64 -2.89 55.91
N ARG A 388 -5.88 -3.07 55.43
CA ARG A 388 -6.70 -4.25 55.76
C ARG A 388 -6.05 -5.54 55.27
N SER A 389 -5.56 -5.58 54.03
CA SER A 389 -4.89 -6.76 53.50
C SER A 389 -3.62 -7.14 54.25
N MET A 390 -2.92 -6.16 54.84
CA MET A 390 -1.75 -6.37 55.69
C MET A 390 -2.13 -6.79 57.13
N GLY A 391 -3.42 -6.86 57.48
CA GLY A 391 -3.89 -7.07 58.84
C GLY A 391 -3.65 -5.87 59.78
N ASN A 392 -3.23 -4.72 59.26
CA ASN A 392 -2.98 -3.52 60.05
C ASN A 392 -4.28 -2.72 60.27
N ASN A 393 -5.18 -3.31 61.06
CA ASN A 393 -6.49 -2.74 61.36
C ASN A 393 -6.41 -1.37 62.05
N ALA A 394 -5.34 -1.09 62.80
CA ALA A 394 -5.15 0.21 63.45
C ALA A 394 -4.99 1.34 62.41
N LYS A 395 -4.08 1.18 61.44
CA LYS A 395 -3.89 2.15 60.36
C LYS A 395 -5.10 2.20 59.42
N ALA A 396 -5.75 1.08 59.15
CA ALA A 396 -6.98 1.08 58.35
C ALA A 396 -8.07 1.94 59.00
N ILE A 397 -8.31 1.79 60.32
CA ILE A 397 -9.28 2.61 61.07
C ILE A 397 -8.89 4.09 61.06
N GLU A 398 -7.60 4.41 61.20
CA GLU A 398 -7.11 5.79 61.09
C GLU A 398 -7.51 6.42 59.75
N LYS A 399 -7.25 5.74 58.63
CA LYS A 399 -7.62 6.23 57.29
C LYS A 399 -9.11 6.26 57.05
N ILE A 400 -9.89 5.31 57.60
CA ILE A 400 -11.35 5.38 57.54
C ILE A 400 -11.87 6.62 58.28
N ASN A 401 -11.33 6.92 59.47
CA ASN A 401 -11.73 8.10 60.22
C ASN A 401 -11.35 9.41 59.51
N ALA A 402 -10.23 9.44 58.79
CA ALA A 402 -9.88 10.56 57.92
C ALA A 402 -10.86 10.69 56.74
N LEU A 403 -11.18 9.58 56.05
CA LEU A 403 -12.17 9.55 54.97
C LEU A 403 -13.54 10.07 55.44
N LYS A 404 -13.99 9.69 56.64
CA LYS A 404 -15.26 10.19 57.21
C LYS A 404 -15.27 11.69 57.45
N LYS A 405 -14.13 12.34 57.65
CA LYS A 405 -14.08 13.80 57.81
C LYS A 405 -14.28 14.52 56.49
N VAL A 406 -13.74 13.96 55.40
CA VAL A 406 -13.82 14.57 54.05
C VAL A 406 -15.06 14.14 53.28
N ALA A 407 -15.57 12.93 53.55
CA ALA A 407 -16.78 12.38 52.93
C ALA A 407 -17.64 11.65 53.99
N PRO A 408 -18.37 12.39 54.85
CA PRO A 408 -19.17 11.82 55.95
C PRO A 408 -20.29 10.89 55.50
N ASP A 409 -20.72 11.00 54.24
CA ASP A 409 -21.80 10.19 53.66
C ASP A 409 -21.28 9.04 52.80
N ASN A 410 -19.96 8.84 52.73
CA ASN A 410 -19.38 7.75 51.96
C ASN A 410 -19.70 6.38 52.63
N PRO A 411 -20.48 5.49 51.98
CA PRO A 411 -20.89 4.23 52.59
C PRO A 411 -19.72 3.26 52.79
N TYR A 412 -18.69 3.32 51.94
CA TYR A 412 -17.54 2.43 52.04
C TYR A 412 -16.71 2.66 53.30
N ALA A 413 -16.70 3.88 53.85
CA ALA A 413 -16.06 4.14 55.14
C ALA A 413 -16.71 3.29 56.25
N TYR A 414 -18.03 3.30 56.33
CA TYR A 414 -18.77 2.57 57.36
C TYR A 414 -18.78 1.06 57.11
N LEU A 415 -18.89 0.61 55.85
CA LEU A 415 -18.77 -0.81 55.50
C LEU A 415 -17.40 -1.38 55.90
N ASN A 416 -16.31 -0.65 55.67
CA ASN A 416 -14.98 -1.10 56.08
C ASN A 416 -14.82 -1.15 57.60
N LEU A 417 -15.39 -0.19 58.35
CA LEU A 417 -15.41 -0.25 59.83
C LEU A 417 -16.21 -1.44 60.34
N ALA A 418 -17.40 -1.67 59.77
CA ALA A 418 -18.23 -2.80 60.13
C ALA A 418 -17.50 -4.13 59.92
N ALA A 419 -16.83 -4.29 58.78
CA ALA A 419 -16.03 -5.48 58.48
C ALA A 419 -14.88 -5.68 59.47
N ILE A 420 -14.13 -4.62 59.79
CA ILE A 420 -13.02 -4.69 60.77
C ILE A 420 -13.55 -5.05 62.17
N TYR A 421 -14.67 -4.48 62.61
CA TYR A 421 -15.25 -4.78 63.92
C TYR A 421 -15.84 -6.19 63.99
N LEU A 422 -16.39 -6.69 62.88
CA LEU A 422 -16.85 -8.06 62.77
C LEU A 422 -15.68 -9.04 62.92
N GLU A 423 -14.56 -8.80 62.23
CA GLU A 423 -13.33 -9.58 62.35
C GLU A 423 -12.76 -9.57 63.78
N GLN A 424 -12.99 -8.48 64.54
CA GLN A 424 -12.58 -8.34 65.95
C GLN A 424 -13.59 -8.91 66.96
N GLY A 425 -14.74 -9.42 66.50
CA GLY A 425 -15.82 -9.91 67.38
C GLY A 425 -16.63 -8.81 68.09
N LYS A 426 -16.48 -7.55 67.70
CA LYS A 426 -17.22 -6.41 68.25
C LYS A 426 -18.57 -6.25 67.53
N LEU A 427 -19.48 -7.17 67.79
CA LEU A 427 -20.74 -7.30 67.05
C LEU A 427 -21.61 -6.04 67.07
N ASN A 428 -21.75 -5.38 68.24
CA ASN A 428 -22.56 -4.16 68.37
C ASN A 428 -22.00 -3.00 67.55
N ASP A 429 -20.68 -2.81 67.53
CA ASP A 429 -20.03 -1.75 66.74
C ASP A 429 -20.12 -2.06 65.24
N ALA A 430 -20.01 -3.34 64.87
CA ALA A 430 -20.17 -3.79 63.50
C ALA A 430 -21.58 -3.52 62.97
N GLU A 431 -22.61 -3.91 63.73
CA GLU A 431 -24.02 -3.67 63.41
C GLU A 431 -24.33 -2.17 63.32
N THR A 432 -23.82 -1.38 64.26
CA THR A 432 -24.01 0.08 64.26
C THR A 432 -23.47 0.70 62.97
N ASN A 433 -22.26 0.35 62.55
CA ASN A 433 -21.66 0.89 61.33
C ASN A 433 -22.35 0.34 60.06
N ALA A 434 -22.78 -0.92 60.04
CA ALA A 434 -23.56 -1.47 58.93
C ALA A 434 -24.91 -0.75 58.76
N ASN A 435 -25.63 -0.48 59.85
CA ASN A 435 -26.93 0.20 59.78
C ASN A 435 -26.81 1.64 59.27
N ILE A 436 -25.69 2.33 59.53
CA ILE A 436 -25.43 3.67 58.95
C ILE A 436 -25.34 3.61 57.42
N THR A 437 -24.89 2.49 56.84
CA THR A 437 -24.80 2.31 55.38
C THR A 437 -26.15 2.04 54.72
N ILE A 438 -27.12 1.53 55.49
CA ILE A 438 -28.47 1.19 55.02
C ILE A 438 -29.42 2.39 55.18
N GLY A 439 -29.17 3.24 56.17
CA GLY A 439 -29.98 4.43 56.46
C GLY A 439 -29.60 5.70 55.69
N LYS A 440 -28.53 5.66 54.89
CA LYS A 440 -28.10 6.71 53.96
C LYS A 440 -28.22 6.18 52.54
#